data_AF-A0A3Q8XEY3-F1
#
_entry.id   AF-A0A3Q8XEY3-F1
#
_cell.length_a   1.000
_cell.length_b   1.000
_cell.length_c   1.000
_cell.angle_alpha   90.00
_cell.angle_beta   90.00
_cell.angle_gamma   90.00
#
_symmetry.space_group_name_H-M   'P 1'
#
loop_
_entity.id
_entity.type
_entity.pdbx_description
1 polymer ?
#
loop_
_entity_poly.entity_id
_entity_poly.type
_entity_poly.pdbx_seq_one_letter_code
_entity_poly.pdbx_strand_id
1 'polypeptide(L)'
;MARQNYPSDQVIIAKNQVFIAERILRSINSLSEINEFSSDSMDGFLADFDVFNTYLQAQLNGNAELGVKRVNDAEMREGLLSIQEDIQVILELKAFNLLQKREPLASTYQAARENAKISDDMFIKLNRLERTRQ
;
A
#
# COMPACT_ATOMS: atom_id res chain seq x y z
N MET A 1 -9.36 -18.24 -18.90
CA MET A 1 -10.47 -17.28 -18.64
C MET A 1 -11.23 -16.86 -19.92
N ALA A 2 -10.70 -16.03 -20.83
CA ALA A 2 -11.43 -15.63 -22.05
C ALA A 2 -11.69 -16.78 -23.06
N ARG A 3 -10.86 -17.84 -23.03
CA ARG A 3 -10.98 -19.01 -23.91
C ARG A 3 -11.94 -20.10 -23.41
N GLN A 4 -12.53 -19.94 -22.22
CA GLN A 4 -13.34 -20.98 -21.54
C GLN A 4 -14.82 -20.60 -21.38
N ASN A 5 -15.33 -19.60 -22.11
CA ASN A 5 -16.75 -19.20 -22.05
C ASN A 5 -17.24 -18.78 -20.64
N TYR A 6 -16.36 -18.25 -19.80
CA TYR A 6 -16.73 -17.71 -18.50
C TYR A 6 -17.70 -16.52 -18.65
N PRO A 7 -18.67 -16.35 -17.73
CA PRO A 7 -19.55 -15.19 -17.73
C PRO A 7 -18.73 -13.90 -17.78
N SER A 8 -19.10 -12.97 -18.66
CA SER A 8 -18.34 -11.75 -18.95
C SER A 8 -17.96 -10.97 -17.67
N ASP A 9 -18.84 -10.98 -16.67
CA ASP A 9 -18.62 -10.33 -15.37
C ASP A 9 -17.41 -10.90 -14.62
N GLN A 10 -17.21 -12.22 -14.64
CA GLN A 10 -16.06 -12.87 -13.98
C GLN A 10 -14.74 -12.53 -14.66
N VAL A 11 -14.76 -12.41 -15.99
CA VAL A 11 -13.59 -11.99 -16.77
C VAL A 11 -13.22 -10.53 -16.47
N ILE A 12 -14.21 -9.66 -16.28
CA ILE A 12 -14.01 -8.26 -15.92
C ILE A 12 -13.43 -8.15 -14.50
N ILE A 13 -13.98 -8.88 -13.53
CA ILE A 13 -13.49 -8.87 -12.15
C ILE A 13 -12.03 -9.36 -12.10
N ALA A 14 -11.70 -10.46 -12.79
CA ALA A 14 -10.33 -10.96 -12.84
C ALA A 14 -9.34 -9.95 -13.44
N LYS A 15 -9.72 -9.25 -14.52
CA LYS A 15 -8.90 -8.18 -15.10
C LYS A 15 -8.69 -7.01 -14.13
N ASN A 16 -9.74 -6.63 -13.41
CA ASN A 16 -9.65 -5.57 -12.40
C ASN A 16 -8.71 -5.98 -11.25
N GLN A 17 -8.75 -7.24 -10.81
CA GLN A 17 -7.83 -7.74 -9.78
C GLN A 17 -6.37 -7.73 -10.23
N VAL A 18 -6.08 -8.14 -11.48
CA VAL A 18 -4.72 -8.02 -12.05
C VAL A 18 -4.26 -6.57 -12.09
N PHE A 19 -5.12 -5.66 -12.53
CA PHE A 19 -4.80 -4.23 -12.57
C PHE A 19 -4.50 -3.65 -11.18
N ILE A 20 -5.30 -4.02 -10.16
CA ILE A 20 -5.08 -3.58 -8.78
C ILE A 20 -3.80 -4.20 -8.22
N ALA A 21 -3.52 -5.48 -8.47
CA ALA A 21 -2.28 -6.13 -8.05
C ALA A 21 -1.04 -5.45 -8.66
N GLU A 22 -1.09 -5.07 -9.94
CA GLU A 22 -0.02 -4.27 -10.55
C GLU A 22 0.12 -2.89 -9.90
N ARG A 23 -0.99 -2.25 -9.51
CA ARG A 23 -0.96 -0.95 -8.83
C ARG A 23 -0.35 -1.08 -7.43
N ILE A 24 -0.68 -2.13 -6.69
CA ILE A 24 -0.04 -2.48 -5.42
C ILE A 24 1.47 -2.67 -5.60
N LEU A 25 1.90 -3.44 -6.59
CA LEU A 25 3.33 -3.67 -6.87
C LEU A 25 4.07 -2.36 -7.19
N ARG A 26 3.46 -1.50 -8.01
CA ARG A 26 4.01 -0.16 -8.31
C ARG A 26 4.11 0.70 -7.06
N SER A 27 3.10 0.69 -6.20
CA SER A 27 3.10 1.44 -4.94
C SER A 27 4.17 0.91 -3.97
N ILE A 28 4.38 -0.41 -3.87
CA ILE A 28 5.44 -1.00 -3.06
C ILE A 28 6.83 -0.62 -3.59
N ASN A 29 7.05 -0.66 -4.90
CA ASN A 29 8.32 -0.25 -5.50
C ASN A 29 8.58 1.25 -5.29
N SER A 30 7.54 2.09 -5.38
CA SER A 30 7.64 3.51 -5.04
C SER A 30 8.02 3.75 -3.57
N LEU A 31 7.55 2.90 -2.66
CA LEU A 31 7.90 2.98 -1.23
C LEU A 31 9.33 2.50 -0.95
N SER A 32 9.89 1.62 -1.79
CA SER A 32 11.25 1.07 -1.60
C SER A 32 12.34 1.89 -2.30
N GLU A 33 12.02 2.62 -3.37
CA GLU A 33 13.01 3.31 -4.20
C GLU A 33 13.43 4.71 -3.72
N ILE A 34 12.68 5.39 -2.83
CA ILE A 34 12.86 6.85 -2.66
C ILE A 34 12.97 7.30 -1.20
N ASN A 35 13.98 8.15 -0.95
CA ASN A 35 14.20 9.03 0.21
C ASN A 35 13.03 10.02 0.55
N GLU A 36 11.84 9.77 0.03
CA GLU A 36 10.62 10.54 0.19
C GLU A 36 9.47 9.59 0.45
N PHE A 37 9.38 9.16 1.70
CA PHE A 37 8.18 8.55 2.27
C PHE A 37 7.06 9.62 2.24
N SER A 38 6.35 9.78 1.13
CA SER A 38 5.21 10.69 1.06
C SER A 38 3.98 10.03 1.66
N SER A 39 3.24 10.76 2.50
CA SER A 39 1.97 10.28 3.07
C SER A 39 1.00 9.79 2.00
N ASP A 40 1.03 10.43 0.83
CA ASP A 40 0.09 10.18 -0.25
C ASP A 40 0.34 8.83 -0.94
N SER A 41 1.61 8.44 -1.11
CA SER A 41 1.97 7.12 -1.67
C SER A 41 1.60 5.98 -0.72
N MET A 42 1.71 6.21 0.60
CA MET A 42 1.27 5.26 1.61
C MET A 42 -0.25 5.09 1.61
N ASP A 43 -0.98 6.19 1.55
CA ASP A 43 -2.45 6.18 1.55
C ASP A 43 -3.00 5.49 0.31
N GLY A 44 -2.39 5.71 -0.85
CA GLY A 44 -2.69 4.99 -2.08
C GLY A 44 -2.44 3.48 -1.96
N PHE A 45 -1.28 3.07 -1.41
CA PHE A 45 -0.99 1.66 -1.17
C PHE A 45 -2.02 0.99 -0.26
N LEU A 46 -2.34 1.59 0.88
CA LEU A 46 -3.29 1.02 1.84
C LEU A 46 -4.71 0.91 1.26
N ALA A 47 -5.16 1.93 0.51
CA ALA A 47 -6.45 1.90 -0.16
C ALA A 47 -6.52 0.80 -1.24
N ASP A 48 -5.46 0.66 -2.04
CA ASP A 48 -5.40 -0.39 -3.08
C ASP A 48 -5.42 -1.78 -2.49
N PHE A 49 -4.65 -1.98 -1.42
CA PHE A 49 -4.59 -3.24 -0.70
C PHE A 49 -5.95 -3.64 -0.12
N ASP A 50 -6.67 -2.68 0.47
CA ASP A 50 -8.01 -2.91 1.02
C ASP A 50 -9.03 -3.29 -0.06
N VAL A 51 -9.02 -2.59 -1.20
CA VAL A 51 -9.87 -2.91 -2.34
C VAL A 51 -9.56 -4.30 -2.90
N PHE A 52 -8.27 -4.64 -3.04
CA PHE A 52 -7.85 -5.96 -3.50
C PHE A 52 -8.39 -7.07 -2.58
N ASN A 53 -8.12 -6.96 -1.28
CA ASN A 53 -8.55 -7.96 -0.30
C ASN A 53 -10.08 -8.08 -0.25
N THR A 54 -10.80 -6.95 -0.32
CA THR A 54 -12.27 -6.93 -0.36
C THR A 54 -12.83 -7.74 -1.53
N TYR A 55 -12.31 -7.53 -2.74
CA TYR A 55 -12.76 -8.26 -3.92
C TYR A 55 -12.29 -9.72 -3.94
N LEU A 56 -11.12 -10.03 -3.39
CA LEU A 56 -10.67 -11.41 -3.19
C LEU A 56 -11.66 -12.18 -2.30
N GLN A 57 -12.04 -11.59 -1.16
CA GLN A 57 -13.06 -12.18 -0.27
C GLN A 57 -14.42 -12.32 -0.97
N ALA A 58 -14.81 -11.31 -1.76
CA ALA A 58 -16.03 -11.35 -2.54
C ALA A 58 -16.00 -12.46 -3.61
N GLN A 59 -14.88 -12.72 -4.26
CA GLN A 59 -14.72 -13.82 -5.22
C GLN A 59 -14.79 -15.20 -4.53
N LEU A 60 -14.20 -15.33 -3.33
CA LEU A 60 -14.20 -16.57 -2.56
C LEU A 60 -15.57 -16.93 -1.98
N ASN A 61 -16.32 -15.93 -1.51
CA ASN A 61 -17.53 -16.11 -0.70
C ASN A 61 -18.81 -15.65 -1.41
N GLY A 62 -18.70 -14.81 -2.43
CA GLY A 62 -19.80 -14.02 -2.99
C GLY A 62 -20.04 -12.75 -2.17
N ASN A 63 -20.43 -11.67 -2.86
CA ASN A 63 -20.87 -10.43 -2.24
C ASN A 63 -21.92 -9.75 -3.13
N ALA A 64 -23.15 -9.67 -2.65
CA ALA A 64 -24.27 -9.09 -3.41
C ALA A 64 -24.16 -7.57 -3.58
N GLU A 65 -23.62 -6.86 -2.59
CA GLU A 65 -23.44 -5.39 -2.63
C GLU A 65 -22.41 -4.99 -3.68
N LEU A 66 -21.37 -5.79 -3.84
CA LEU A 66 -20.34 -5.61 -4.87
C LEU A 66 -20.71 -6.25 -6.22
N GLY A 67 -21.87 -6.92 -6.30
CA GLY A 67 -22.29 -7.65 -7.50
C GLY A 67 -21.40 -8.84 -7.87
N VAL A 68 -20.59 -9.33 -6.92
CA VAL A 68 -19.63 -10.41 -7.15
C VAL A 68 -20.25 -11.75 -6.81
N LYS A 69 -20.37 -12.63 -7.80
CA LYS A 69 -20.76 -14.02 -7.57
C LYS A 69 -19.55 -14.82 -7.09
N ARG A 70 -19.79 -15.72 -6.13
CA ARG A 70 -18.81 -16.72 -5.68
C ARG A 70 -18.27 -17.50 -6.87
N VAL A 71 -16.95 -17.61 -6.96
CA VAL A 71 -16.27 -18.47 -7.93
C VAL A 71 -16.42 -19.92 -7.49
N ASN A 72 -16.99 -20.77 -8.34
CA ASN A 72 -17.23 -22.19 -8.05
C ASN A 72 -16.27 -23.14 -8.78
N ASP A 73 -15.54 -22.64 -9.78
CA ASP A 73 -14.54 -23.44 -10.50
C ASP A 73 -13.39 -23.83 -9.58
N ALA A 74 -13.04 -25.12 -9.53
CA ALA A 74 -12.12 -25.66 -8.54
C ALA A 74 -10.69 -25.12 -8.70
N GLU A 75 -10.19 -25.07 -9.93
CA GLU A 75 -8.83 -24.58 -10.25
C GLU A 75 -8.70 -23.10 -9.91
N MET A 76 -9.70 -22.29 -10.27
CA MET A 76 -9.70 -20.86 -9.92
C MET A 76 -9.80 -20.64 -8.41
N ARG A 77 -10.57 -21.46 -7.69
CA ARG A 77 -10.67 -21.36 -6.24
C ARG A 77 -9.35 -21.68 -5.55
N GLU A 78 -8.61 -22.68 -6.03
CA GLU A 78 -7.28 -23.00 -5.50
C GLU A 78 -6.34 -21.80 -5.63
N GLY A 79 -6.32 -21.14 -6.80
CA GLY A 79 -5.55 -19.92 -7.00
C GLY A 79 -5.96 -18.77 -6.07
N LEU A 80 -7.26 -18.54 -5.89
CA LEU A 80 -7.76 -17.50 -4.96
C LEU A 80 -7.42 -17.80 -3.49
N LEU A 81 -7.42 -19.07 -3.08
CA LEU A 81 -7.02 -19.48 -1.73
C LEU A 81 -5.51 -19.27 -1.51
N SER A 82 -4.68 -19.62 -2.49
CA SER A 82 -3.24 -19.33 -2.43
C SER A 82 -2.96 -17.83 -2.30
N ILE A 83 -3.69 -16.99 -3.05
CA ILE A 83 -3.57 -15.53 -2.93
C ILE A 83 -4.06 -15.06 -1.55
N GLN A 84 -5.11 -15.67 -0.99
CA GLN A 84 -5.59 -15.34 0.36
C GLN A 84 -4.53 -15.66 1.42
N GLU A 85 -3.83 -16.79 1.29
CA GLU A 85 -2.72 -17.14 2.17
C GLU A 85 -1.59 -16.10 2.10
N ASP A 86 -1.20 -15.68 0.89
CA ASP A 86 -0.19 -14.63 0.70
C ASP A 86 -0.61 -13.30 1.36
N ILE A 87 -1.89 -12.91 1.21
CA ILE A 87 -2.45 -11.71 1.84
C ILE A 87 -2.42 -11.83 3.36
N GLN A 88 -2.79 -12.99 3.91
CA GLN A 88 -2.76 -13.22 5.36
C GLN A 88 -1.34 -13.08 5.92
N VAL A 89 -0.34 -13.62 5.21
CA VAL A 89 1.07 -13.44 5.57
C VAL A 89 1.44 -11.95 5.61
N ILE A 90 1.04 -11.17 4.59
CA ILE A 90 1.31 -9.71 4.56
C ILE A 90 0.66 -8.99 5.74
N LEU A 91 -0.59 -9.31 6.07
CA LEU A 91 -1.32 -8.71 7.20
C LEU A 91 -0.65 -9.00 8.55
N GLU A 92 -0.02 -10.16 8.69
CA GLU A 92 0.69 -10.58 9.91
C GLU A 92 2.09 -9.96 10.02
N LEU A 93 2.64 -9.39 8.94
CA LEU A 93 3.93 -8.73 8.99
C LEU A 93 3.89 -7.53 9.95
N LYS A 94 4.85 -7.48 10.86
CA LYS A 94 5.02 -6.36 11.79
C LYS A 94 5.17 -5.03 11.05
N ALA A 95 5.89 -5.02 9.93
CA ALA A 95 6.07 -3.83 9.09
C ALA A 95 4.73 -3.30 8.59
N PHE A 96 3.87 -4.16 8.04
CA PHE A 96 2.56 -3.77 7.53
C PHE A 96 1.64 -3.24 8.65
N ASN A 97 1.67 -3.87 9.82
CA ASN A 97 0.94 -3.38 11.00
C ASN A 97 1.38 -1.97 11.44
N LEU A 98 2.68 -1.66 11.36
CA LEU A 98 3.19 -0.32 11.66
C LEU A 98 2.72 0.70 10.62
N LEU A 99 2.65 0.30 9.34
CA LEU A 99 2.12 1.14 8.26
C LEU A 99 0.63 1.44 8.47
N GLN A 100 -0.19 0.41 8.75
CA GLN A 100 -1.64 0.58 8.97
C GLN A 100 -1.96 1.48 10.16
N LYS A 101 -1.21 1.36 11.25
CA LYS A 101 -1.41 2.18 12.45
C LYS A 101 -1.09 3.65 12.22
N ARG A 102 -0.50 4.00 11.07
CA ARG A 102 0.02 5.34 10.78
C ARG A 102 0.78 5.87 12.01
N GLU A 103 1.59 5.00 12.63
CA GLU A 103 2.43 5.39 13.75
C GLU A 103 3.16 6.68 13.35
N PRO A 104 3.32 7.66 14.26
CA PRO A 104 3.75 9.02 13.94
C PRO A 104 5.11 9.13 13.23
N LEU A 105 5.77 8.03 12.84
CA LEU A 105 6.93 7.93 11.96
C LEU A 105 7.00 9.05 10.92
N ALA A 106 5.98 9.25 10.07
CA ALA A 106 6.01 10.33 9.07
C ALA A 106 6.13 11.73 9.73
N SER A 107 5.29 12.03 10.71
CA SER A 107 5.34 13.29 11.49
C SER A 107 6.63 13.42 12.33
N THR A 108 7.20 12.31 12.80
CA THR A 108 8.43 12.25 13.59
C THR A 108 9.64 12.52 12.69
N TYR A 109 9.67 11.95 11.48
CA TYR A 109 10.68 12.25 10.47
C TYR A 109 10.57 13.70 9.99
N GLN A 110 9.36 14.21 9.81
CA GLN A 110 9.15 15.62 9.47
C GLN A 110 9.68 16.54 10.59
N ALA A 111 9.29 16.30 11.84
CA ALA A 111 9.76 17.07 12.99
C ALA A 111 11.29 16.98 13.15
N ALA A 112 11.89 15.81 12.91
CA ALA A 112 13.33 15.63 12.94
C ALA A 112 14.04 16.44 11.83
N ARG A 113 13.49 16.47 10.60
CA ARG A 113 14.01 17.30 9.50
C ARG A 113 13.90 18.79 9.82
N GLU A 114 12.77 19.22 10.38
CA GLU A 114 12.57 20.62 10.81
C GLU A 114 13.57 21.02 11.90
N ASN A 115 13.78 20.16 12.91
CA ASN A 115 14.77 20.38 13.95
C ASN A 115 16.20 20.47 13.40
N ALA A 116 16.56 19.61 12.43
CA ALA A 116 17.87 19.65 11.79
C ALA A 116 18.10 20.97 11.05
N LYS A 117 17.10 21.44 10.30
CA LYS A 117 17.15 22.75 9.61
C LYS A 117 17.30 23.90 10.61
N ILE A 118 16.54 23.89 11.70
CA ILE A 118 16.64 24.90 12.76
C ILE A 118 18.05 24.88 13.38
N SER A 119 18.61 23.70 13.60
CA SER A 119 19.95 23.53 14.18
C SER A 119 21.04 24.09 13.26
N ASP A 120 20.92 23.87 11.94
CA ASP A 120 21.82 24.45 10.94
C ASP A 120 21.72 25.99 10.91
N ASP A 121 20.50 26.52 10.90
CA ASP A 121 20.26 27.97 10.98
C ASP A 121 20.85 28.58 12.27
N MET A 122 20.72 27.88 13.40
CA MET A 122 21.33 28.30 14.67
C MET A 122 22.85 28.33 14.58
N PHE A 123 23.46 27.29 14.01
CA PHE A 123 24.91 27.22 13.81
C PHE A 123 25.42 28.35 12.91
N ILE A 124 24.73 28.63 11.79
CA ILE A 124 25.06 29.74 10.89
C ILE A 124 24.99 31.08 11.62
N LYS A 125 23.93 31.32 12.41
CA LYS A 125 23.77 32.56 13.20
C LYS A 125 24.88 32.72 14.23
N LEU A 126 25.23 31.65 14.95
CA LEU A 126 26.30 31.66 15.94
C LEU A 126 27.66 31.95 15.30
N ASN A 127 27.97 31.34 14.14
CA ASN A 127 29.21 31.62 13.41
C ASN A 127 29.31 33.07 12.92
N ARG A 128 28.18 33.67 12.51
CA ARG A 128 28.17 35.10 12.13
C ARG A 128 28.49 35.99 13.32
N LEU A 129 27.90 35.70 14.50
CA LEU A 129 28.14 36.46 15.73
C LEU A 129 29.58 36.38 16.22
N GLU A 130 30.23 35.24 16.08
CA GLU A 130 31.66 35.08 16.40
C GLU A 130 32.51 35.98 15.50
N ARG A 131 32.28 35.96 14.18
CA ARG A 131 33.04 36.75 13.21
C ARG A 131 32.81 38.26 13.28
N THR A 132 31.69 38.72 13.85
CA THR A 132 31.43 40.17 14.02
C THR A 132 32.10 40.76 15.26
N ARG A 133 32.70 39.93 16.13
CA ARG A 133 33.45 40.38 17.31
C ARG A 133 34.97 40.54 17.07
N GLN A 134 35.45 40.29 15.85
CA GLN A 134 36.82 40.60 15.40
C GLN A 134 36.82 41.92 14.61
#